data_AF-A0A7X6X0V0-F1
#
_entry.id   AF-A0A7X6X0V0-F1
#
_cell.length_a   1.000
_cell.length_b   1.000
_cell.length_c   1.000
_cell.angle_alpha   90.00
_cell.angle_beta   90.00
_cell.angle_gamma   90.00
#
_symmetry.space_group_name_H-M   'P 1'
#
loop_
_entity.id
_entity.type
_entity.pdbx_description
1 polymer ?
#
loop_
_entity_poly.entity_id
_entity_poly.type
_entity_poly.pdbx_seq_one_letter_code
_entity_poly.pdbx_strand_id
1 'polypeptide(L)'
;GFGVALHDAVAAAAAGYAFLRGTNILFQAWRGYPGMGGGDMKLLAALGAWLGWAWLPQGLLAACLVGVLFAVLRRSANGRHRPLAFGPFLAFAGAYGLLGGPVVQFLF
;
A
#
# COMPACT_ATOMS: atom_id res chain seq x y z
N GLY A 1 6.75 -0.34 -22.85
CA GLY A 1 6.57 -0.67 -21.42
C GLY A 1 5.63 0.35 -20.84
N PHE A 2 4.63 -0.10 -20.07
CA PHE A 2 3.50 0.67 -19.48
C PHE A 2 3.59 2.19 -19.70
N GLY A 3 2.80 2.68 -20.67
CA GLY A 3 2.81 4.06 -21.14
C GLY A 3 2.18 5.02 -20.14
N VAL A 4 2.87 5.27 -19.03
CA VAL A 4 2.55 6.36 -18.11
C VAL A 4 3.55 7.47 -18.39
N ALA A 5 3.05 8.67 -18.69
CA ALA A 5 3.92 9.81 -18.91
C ALA A 5 4.77 10.06 -17.65
N LEU A 6 6.03 10.47 -17.82
CA LEU A 6 6.97 10.64 -16.70
C LEU A 6 6.39 11.50 -15.56
N HIS A 7 5.62 12.53 -15.92
CA HIS A 7 4.96 13.41 -14.95
C HIS A 7 3.95 12.65 -14.06
N ASP A 8 3.16 11.77 -14.65
CA ASP A 8 2.15 10.97 -13.94
C ASP A 8 2.81 9.90 -13.06
N ALA A 9 3.87 9.27 -13.54
CA ALA A 9 4.62 8.29 -12.74
C ALA A 9 5.24 8.95 -11.50
N VAL A 10 5.84 10.14 -11.66
CA VAL A 10 6.41 10.91 -10.55
C VAL A 10 5.31 11.42 -9.60
N ALA A 11 4.21 11.93 -10.14
CA ALA A 11 3.07 12.39 -9.35
C ALA A 11 2.46 11.25 -8.52
N ALA A 12 2.29 10.07 -9.12
CA ALA A 12 1.77 8.89 -8.43
C ALA A 12 2.76 8.38 -7.37
N ALA A 13 4.05 8.35 -7.64
CA ALA A 13 5.07 7.97 -6.65
C ALA A 13 5.08 8.93 -5.46
N ALA A 14 5.04 10.24 -5.73
CA ALA A 14 5.00 11.27 -4.71
C ALA A 14 3.72 11.21 -3.88
N ALA A 15 2.56 11.04 -4.52
CA ALA A 15 1.27 10.90 -3.86
C ALA A 15 1.21 9.64 -2.98
N GLY A 16 1.68 8.49 -3.49
CA GLY A 16 1.75 7.24 -2.74
C GLY A 16 2.65 7.37 -1.51
N TYR A 17 3.85 7.95 -1.68
CA TYR A 17 4.75 8.21 -0.56
C TYR A 17 4.14 9.16 0.48
N ALA A 18 3.57 10.28 0.03
CA ALA A 18 2.98 11.31 0.89
C ALA A 18 1.79 10.75 1.68
N PHE A 19 0.97 9.89 1.08
CA PHE A 19 -0.20 9.31 1.75
C PHE A 19 0.21 8.41 2.93
N LEU A 20 1.11 7.45 2.70
CA LEU A 20 1.60 6.58 3.79
C LEU A 20 2.47 7.35 4.79
N ARG A 21 3.26 8.32 4.33
CA ARG A 21 4.07 9.14 5.22
C ARG A 21 3.20 10.01 6.13
N GLY A 22 2.16 10.64 5.59
CA GLY A 22 1.21 11.47 6.33
C GLY A 22 0.42 10.67 7.37
N THR A 23 -0.09 9.50 6.98
CA THR A 23 -0.77 8.59 7.94
C THR A 23 0.19 8.08 9.02
N ASN A 24 1.44 7.76 8.68
CA ASN A 24 2.44 7.37 9.68
C ASN A 24 2.81 8.52 10.64
N ILE A 25 2.94 9.76 10.15
CA ILE A 25 3.19 10.94 11.01
C ILE A 25 2.01 11.17 11.94
N LEU A 26 0.78 11.12 11.44
CA LEU A 26 -0.43 11.28 12.24
C LEU A 26 -0.53 10.20 13.33
N PHE A 27 -0.25 8.95 12.97
CA PHE A 27 -0.24 7.83 13.91
C PHE A 27 0.89 7.96 14.93
N GLN A 28 2.09 8.37 14.51
CA GLN A 28 3.23 8.58 15.39
C GLN A 28 2.96 9.75 16.37
N ALA A 29 2.31 10.82 15.92
CA ALA A 29 1.89 11.92 16.78
C ALA A 29 0.86 11.48 17.83
N TRP A 30 -0.03 10.54 17.48
CA TRP A 30 -1.05 10.01 18.41
C TRP A 30 -0.52 8.96 19.39
N ARG A 31 0.34 8.03 18.95
CA ARG A 31 0.83 6.93 19.80
C ARG A 31 2.21 7.15 20.41
N GLY A 32 2.98 8.13 19.94
CA GLY A 32 4.36 8.37 20.40
C GLY A 32 5.39 7.34 19.95
N TYR A 33 5.01 6.33 19.15
CA TYR A 33 5.90 5.30 18.62
C TYR A 33 5.73 5.15 17.10
N PRO A 34 6.80 4.81 16.34
CA PRO A 34 6.72 4.56 14.90
C PRO A 34 5.80 3.36 14.61
N GLY A 35 4.66 3.62 13.97
CA GLY A 35 3.63 2.62 13.71
C GLY A 35 3.91 1.72 12.51
N MET A 36 4.59 2.25 11.48
CA MET A 36 4.84 1.55 10.21
C MET A 36 6.32 1.64 9.81
N GLY A 37 6.84 0.55 9.24
CA GLY A 37 8.22 0.51 8.75
C GLY A 37 8.40 1.38 7.51
N GLY A 38 9.53 2.07 7.38
CA GLY A 38 9.82 2.94 6.23
C GLY A 38 9.90 2.22 4.87
N GLY A 39 9.98 0.88 4.87
CA GLY A 39 9.94 0.06 3.66
C GLY A 39 8.59 0.11 2.94
N ASP A 40 7.49 0.10 3.69
CA ASP A 40 6.13 0.05 3.13
C ASP A 40 5.81 1.32 2.31
N MET A 41 6.34 2.47 2.75
CA MET A 41 6.22 3.75 2.05
C MET A 41 6.95 3.74 0.70
N LYS A 42 8.15 3.14 0.65
CA LYS A 42 8.93 3.02 -0.60
C LYS A 42 8.27 2.05 -1.57
N LEU A 43 7.69 0.98 -1.04
CA LEU A 43 7.01 -0.02 -1.85
C LEU A 43 5.73 0.56 -2.49
N LEU A 44 4.93 1.34 -1.75
CA LEU A 44 3.79 2.05 -2.34
C LEU A 44 4.22 3.10 -3.37
N ALA A 45 5.31 3.81 -3.13
CA ALA A 45 5.85 4.78 -4.09
C ALA A 45 6.28 4.11 -5.40
N ALA A 46 6.96 2.96 -5.33
CA ALA A 46 7.33 2.18 -6.50
C ALA A 46 6.10 1.63 -7.25
N LEU A 47 5.09 1.14 -6.51
CA LEU A 47 3.83 0.70 -7.11
C LEU A 47 3.08 1.86 -7.77
N GLY A 48 3.06 3.05 -7.17
CA GLY A 48 2.50 4.25 -7.78
C GLY A 48 3.23 4.65 -9.07
N ALA A 49 4.56 4.56 -9.09
CA ALA A 49 5.36 4.84 -10.28
C ALA A 49 5.06 3.87 -11.44
N TRP A 50 4.82 2.59 -11.14
CA TRP A 50 4.59 1.55 -12.17
C TRP A 50 3.13 1.40 -12.60
N LEU A 51 2.19 1.49 -11.67
CA LEU A 51 0.76 1.24 -11.92
C LEU A 51 -0.03 2.54 -12.15
N GLY A 52 0.58 3.68 -11.88
CA GLY A 52 -0.04 5.00 -12.00
C GLY A 52 -0.95 5.35 -10.84
N TRP A 53 -1.45 6.59 -10.86
CA TRP A 53 -2.21 7.17 -9.74
C TRP A 53 -3.57 6.48 -9.52
N ALA A 54 -4.25 6.06 -10.59
CA ALA A 54 -5.59 5.47 -10.53
C ALA A 54 -5.62 4.11 -9.81
N TRP A 55 -4.49 3.40 -9.80
CA TRP A 55 -4.38 2.10 -9.16
C TRP A 55 -4.02 2.18 -7.66
N LEU A 56 -3.40 3.27 -7.20
CA LEU A 56 -3.02 3.45 -5.80
C LEU A 56 -4.16 3.22 -4.79
N PRO A 57 -5.35 3.84 -4.93
CA PRO A 57 -6.41 3.69 -3.93
C PRO A 57 -6.98 2.27 -3.86
N GLN A 58 -7.15 1.61 -5.00
CA GLN A 58 -7.66 0.23 -5.07
C GLN A 58 -6.65 -0.78 -4.49
N GLY A 59 -5.36 -0.66 -4.84
CA GLY A 59 -4.31 -1.52 -4.29
C GLY A 59 -4.13 -1.36 -2.79
N LEU A 60 -4.20 -0.11 -2.31
CA LEU A 60 -4.11 0.19 -0.88
C LEU A 60 -5.32 -0.33 -0.10
N LEU A 61 -6.55 -0.15 -0.63
CA LEU A 61 -7.76 -0.69 -0.03
C LEU A 61 -7.72 -2.22 0.06
N ALA A 62 -7.29 -2.89 -1.00
CA ALA A 62 -7.14 -4.35 -1.01
C ALA A 62 -6.12 -4.80 0.04
N ALA A 63 -4.95 -4.17 0.10
CA ALA A 63 -3.92 -4.47 1.10
C ALA A 63 -4.44 -4.26 2.54
N CYS A 64 -5.18 -3.16 2.78
CA CYS A 64 -5.82 -2.89 4.06
C CYS A 64 -6.86 -3.96 4.43
N LEU A 65 -7.74 -4.35 3.50
CA LEU A 65 -8.76 -5.38 3.73
C LEU A 65 -8.13 -6.71 4.12
N VAL A 66 -7.14 -7.18 3.35
CA VAL A 66 -6.45 -8.45 3.64
C VAL A 66 -5.68 -8.34 4.96
N GLY A 67 -4.97 -7.23 5.19
CA GLY A 67 -4.22 -7.01 6.42
C GLY A 67 -5.10 -6.96 7.66
N VAL A 68 -6.27 -6.31 7.60
CA VAL A 68 -7.25 -6.27 8.70
C VAL A 68 -7.85 -7.65 8.93
N LEU A 69 -8.26 -8.35 7.88
CA LEU A 69 -8.80 -9.71 8.01
C LEU A 69 -7.78 -10.64 8.69
N PHE A 70 -6.52 -10.57 8.26
CA PHE A 70 -5.44 -11.35 8.86
C PHE A 70 -5.17 -10.93 10.31
N ALA A 71 -5.22 -9.63 10.62
CA ALA A 71 -5.06 -9.13 11.98
C ALA A 71 -6.19 -9.60 12.92
N VAL A 72 -7.45 -9.60 12.45
CA VAL A 72 -8.62 -10.07 13.19
C VAL A 72 -8.52 -11.58 13.45
N LEU A 73 -8.24 -12.37 12.42
CA LEU A 73 -8.06 -13.82 12.54
C LEU A 73 -6.93 -14.17 13.52
N ARG A 74 -5.80 -13.47 13.43
CA ARG A 74 -4.67 -13.67 14.34
C ARG A 74 -4.94 -13.19 15.77
N ARG A 75 -5.72 -12.12 15.94
CA ARG A 75 -6.13 -11.64 17.27
C ARG A 75 -7.01 -12.68 17.97
N SER A 76 -7.93 -13.31 17.22
CA SER A 76 -8.75 -14.40 17.73
C SER A 76 -7.94 -15.64 18.11
N ALA A 77 -6.83 -15.91 17.40
CA ALA A 77 -6.05 -17.12 17.61
C ALA A 77 -4.97 -17.03 18.69
N ASN A 78 -4.41 -15.85 19.00
CA ASN A 78 -3.17 -15.80 19.77
C ASN A 78 -3.03 -14.68 20.83
N GLY A 79 -4.05 -13.83 21.04
CA GLY A 79 -4.13 -12.87 22.17
C GLY A 79 -3.01 -11.81 22.32
N ARG A 80 -1.89 -11.93 21.59
CA ARG A 80 -0.69 -11.10 21.74
C ARG A 80 -0.68 -10.03 20.67
N HIS A 81 -0.60 -8.77 21.11
CA HIS A 81 -0.31 -7.61 20.29
C HIS A 81 1.11 -7.70 19.70
N ARG A 82 1.29 -8.45 18.61
CA ARG A 82 2.49 -8.33 17.78
C ARG A 82 2.23 -7.29 16.68
N PRO A 83 3.16 -6.36 16.44
CA PRO A 83 3.05 -5.40 15.35
C PRO A 83 2.90 -6.16 14.03
N LEU A 84 1.86 -5.81 13.27
CA LEU A 84 1.57 -6.41 11.97
C LEU A 84 2.34 -5.61 10.91
N ALA A 85 3.27 -6.26 10.21
CA ALA A 85 3.95 -5.63 9.08
C ALA A 85 2.96 -5.48 7.92
N PHE A 86 2.80 -4.27 7.39
CA PHE A 86 1.88 -3.99 6.28
C PHE A 86 2.49 -4.35 4.92
N GLY A 87 3.83 -4.33 4.84
CA GLY A 87 4.61 -4.64 3.64
C GLY A 87 4.26 -5.93 2.90
N PRO A 88 4.10 -7.10 3.55
CA PRO A 88 3.77 -8.34 2.85
C PRO A 88 2.42 -8.30 2.13
N PHE A 89 1.41 -7.69 2.74
CA PHE A 89 0.08 -7.55 2.12
C PHE A 89 0.12 -6.55 0.97
N LEU A 90 0.88 -5.47 1.13
CA LEU A 90 1.06 -4.48 0.08
C LEU A 90 1.85 -5.04 -1.11
N ALA A 91 2.87 -5.87 -0.86
CA ALA A 91 3.62 -6.58 -1.89
C ALA A 91 2.73 -7.56 -2.67
N PHE A 92 1.84 -8.28 -1.97
CA PHE A 92 0.87 -9.17 -2.62
C PHE A 92 -0.13 -8.40 -3.49
N ALA A 93 -0.70 -7.31 -2.97
CA ALA A 93 -1.61 -6.46 -3.74
C ALA A 93 -0.89 -5.85 -4.96
N GLY A 94 0.34 -5.39 -4.79
CA GLY A 94 1.18 -4.86 -5.86
C GLY A 94 1.52 -5.89 -6.94
N ALA A 95 1.89 -7.11 -6.54
CA ALA A 95 2.12 -8.21 -7.47
C ALA A 95 0.86 -8.56 -8.26
N TYR A 96 -0.30 -8.58 -7.59
CA TYR A 96 -1.59 -8.77 -8.26
C TYR A 96 -1.91 -7.63 -9.24
N GLY A 97 -1.63 -6.37 -8.88
CA GLY A 97 -1.80 -5.22 -9.76
C GLY A 97 -0.89 -5.27 -10.99
N LEU A 98 0.37 -5.68 -10.82
CA LEU A 98 1.32 -5.81 -11.93
C LEU A 98 0.98 -6.97 -12.87
N LEU A 99 0.51 -8.10 -12.34
CA LEU A 99 0.14 -9.28 -13.12
C LEU A 99 -1.27 -9.18 -13.74
N GLY A 100 -2.21 -8.58 -13.00
CA GLY A 100 -3.59 -8.34 -13.41
C GLY A 100 -3.78 -7.02 -14.17
N GLY A 101 -2.73 -6.20 -14.30
CA GLY A 101 -2.72 -4.89 -14.95
C GLY A 101 -3.41 -4.83 -16.33
N PRO A 102 -3.31 -5.85 -17.21
CA PRO A 102 -4.07 -5.83 -18.46
C PRO A 102 -5.58 -5.85 -18.22
N VAL A 103 -6.07 -6.66 -17.28
CA VAL A 103 -7.51 -6.95 -17.12
C VAL A 103 -8.27 -5.79 -16.46
N VAL A 104 -7.65 -5.07 -15.52
CA VAL A 104 -8.32 -3.97 -14.81
C VAL A 104 -8.40 -2.69 -15.66
N GLN A 105 -7.42 -2.47 -16.55
CA GLN A 105 -7.47 -1.36 -17.52
C GLN A 105 -8.49 -1.57 -18.65
N PHE A 106 -8.94 -2.80 -18.89
CA PHE A 106 -9.98 -3.09 -19.91
C PHE A 106 -11.42 -2.89 -19.41
N LEU A 107 -11.63 -2.74 -18.10
CA LEU A 107 -12.96 -2.59 -17.50
C LEU A 107 -13.36 -1.13 -17.21
N PHE A 108 -12.50 -0.15 -17.54
CA PHE A 108 -12.77 1.28 -17.42
C PHE A 108 -12.24 2.05 -18.63
#